data_AF-A0A920G955-F1
#
_entry.id   AF-A0A920G955-F1
#
_cell.length_a   1.000
_cell.length_b   1.000
_cell.length_c   1.000
_cell.angle_alpha   90.00
_cell.angle_beta   90.00
_cell.angle_gamma   90.00
#
_symmetry.space_group_name_H-M   'P 1'
#
loop_
_entity.id
_entity.type
_entity.pdbx_description
1 polymer ?
#
loop_
_entity_poly.entity_id
_entity_poly.type
_entity_poly.pdbx_seq_one_letter_code
_entity_poly.pdbx_strand_id
1 'polypeptide(L)'
;MKISSFDLNLFVILNAIYTEGSLTKAAEVVGITQPAVSNALSRLREKFNDDLFVRTGSGMIPTQKTENMITDVQNALTLIQQSVNEPDTFDPKSSKRNFKLSLGDVSEGKSAAIYHERNIRRF
;
A
#
# COMPACT_ATOMS: atom_id res chain seq x y z
N MET A 1 -11.02 18.24 6.58
CA MET A 1 -10.00 17.77 7.54
C MET A 1 -8.63 17.94 6.90
N LYS A 2 -7.61 18.45 7.60
CA LYS A 2 -6.24 18.52 7.04
C LYS A 2 -5.53 17.19 7.30
N ILE A 3 -4.95 16.58 6.26
CA ILE A 3 -4.24 15.31 6.38
C ILE A 3 -3.05 15.39 7.36
N SER A 4 -2.41 16.56 7.48
CA SER A 4 -1.30 16.83 8.40
C SER A 4 -1.66 16.75 9.88
N SER A 5 -2.95 16.78 10.22
CA SER A 5 -3.44 16.63 11.60
C SER A 5 -3.92 15.21 11.91
N PHE A 6 -3.75 14.29 10.95
CA PHE A 6 -4.22 12.92 11.03
C PHE A 6 -3.03 11.97 11.25
N ASP A 7 -3.19 11.08 12.21
CA ASP A 7 -2.22 10.01 12.47
C ASP A 7 -2.36 8.95 11.36
N LEU A 8 -1.47 8.98 10.38
CA LEU A 8 -1.53 8.12 9.20
C LEU A 8 -1.38 6.63 9.54
N ASN A 9 -0.79 6.29 10.68
CA ASN A 9 -0.71 4.89 11.13
C ASN A 9 -2.10 4.31 11.43
N LEU A 10 -3.10 5.16 11.69
CA LEU A 10 -4.48 4.69 11.84
C LEU A 10 -5.02 4.06 10.54
N PHE A 11 -4.55 4.48 9.37
CA PHE A 11 -4.97 3.86 8.11
C PHE A 11 -4.40 2.46 7.91
N VAL A 12 -3.20 2.18 8.44
CA VAL A 12 -2.63 0.83 8.46
C VAL A 12 -3.51 -0.09 9.29
N ILE A 13 -3.96 0.38 10.46
CA ILE A 13 -4.84 -0.38 11.35
C ILE A 13 -6.23 -0.57 10.72
N LEU A 14 -6.79 0.47 10.10
CA LEU A 14 -8.07 0.39 9.38
C LEU A 14 -8.02 -0.69 8.28
N ASN A 15 -6.95 -0.69 7.47
CA ASN A 15 -6.75 -1.70 6.44
C ASN A 15 -6.60 -3.12 7.01
N ALA A 16 -5.88 -3.28 8.12
CA ALA A 16 -5.72 -4.59 8.78
C ALA A 16 -7.06 -5.12 9.31
N ILE A 17 -7.88 -4.28 9.94
CA ILE A 17 -9.22 -4.68 10.41
C ILE A 17 -10.10 -5.10 9.23
N TYR A 18 -10.08 -4.33 8.13
CA TYR A 18 -10.85 -4.65 6.93
C TYR A 18 -10.43 -5.97 6.31
N THR A 19 -9.13 -6.20 6.17
CA THR A 19 -8.57 -7.41 5.54
C THR A 19 -8.85 -8.66 6.38
N GLU A 20 -8.69 -8.57 7.70
CA GLU A 20 -8.78 -9.73 8.59
C GLU A 20 -10.19 -10.00 9.13
N GLY A 21 -11.09 -9.01 9.09
CA GLY A 21 -12.42 -9.10 9.70
C GLY A 21 -12.39 -9.32 11.22
N SER A 22 -11.25 -9.08 11.89
CA SER A 22 -11.05 -9.38 13.30
C SER A 22 -10.02 -8.44 13.93
N LEU A 23 -10.35 -7.86 15.09
CA LEU A 23 -9.42 -7.00 15.83
C LEU A 23 -8.22 -7.77 16.36
N THR A 24 -8.39 -9.04 16.73
CA THR A 24 -7.30 -9.88 17.26
C THR A 24 -6.29 -10.21 16.17
N LYS A 25 -6.78 -10.70 15.01
CA LYS A 25 -5.91 -11.00 13.87
C LYS A 25 -5.25 -9.75 13.30
N ALA A 26 -5.98 -8.62 13.23
CA ALA A 26 -5.41 -7.35 12.84
C ALA A 26 -4.26 -6.92 13.77
N ALA A 27 -4.38 -7.17 15.08
CA ALA A 27 -3.32 -6.89 16.03
C ALA A 27 -2.08 -7.76 15.79
N GLU A 28 -2.26 -9.04 15.51
CA GLU A 28 -1.19 -9.98 15.15
C GLU A 28 -0.46 -9.54 13.87
N VAL A 29 -1.21 -9.19 12.81
CA VAL A 29 -0.65 -8.76 11.52
C VAL A 29 0.11 -7.44 11.64
N VAL A 30 -0.42 -6.48 12.41
CA VAL A 30 0.23 -5.17 12.62
C VAL A 30 1.39 -5.26 13.62
N GLY A 31 1.44 -6.31 14.45
CA GLY A 31 2.49 -6.50 15.46
C GLY A 31 2.28 -5.64 16.72
N ILE A 32 1.02 -5.36 17.08
CA ILE A 32 0.66 -4.61 18.29
C ILE A 32 -0.36 -5.38 19.13
N THR A 33 -0.71 -4.86 20.30
CA THR A 33 -1.71 -5.51 21.17
C THR A 33 -3.14 -5.24 20.66
N GLN A 34 -4.07 -6.17 20.89
CA GLN A 34 -5.48 -5.97 20.53
C GLN A 34 -6.11 -4.73 21.21
N PRO A 35 -5.82 -4.40 22.48
CA PRO A 35 -6.25 -3.14 23.09
C PRO A 35 -5.76 -1.90 22.32
N ALA A 36 -4.53 -1.93 21.78
CA ALA A 36 -4.02 -0.83 20.95
C ALA A 36 -4.79 -0.69 19.63
N VAL A 37 -5.11 -1.80 18.96
CA VAL A 37 -6.00 -1.81 17.77
C VAL A 37 -7.38 -1.26 18.12
N SER A 38 -7.97 -1.68 19.24
CA SER A 38 -9.29 -1.21 19.69
C SER A 38 -9.29 0.30 19.95
N ASN A 39 -8.25 0.82 20.59
CA ASN A 39 -8.09 2.25 20.84
C ASN A 39 -7.91 3.04 19.53
N ALA A 40 -7.10 2.53 18.60
CA ALA A 40 -6.95 3.12 17.28
C ALA A 40 -8.28 3.16 16.51
N LEU A 41 -9.09 2.09 16.58
CA LEU A 41 -10.43 2.08 16.01
C LEU A 41 -11.34 3.13 16.66
N SER A 42 -11.32 3.30 17.98
CA SER A 42 -12.07 4.36 18.66
C SER A 42 -11.68 5.76 18.16
N ARG A 43 -10.38 6.04 18.03
CA ARG A 43 -9.88 7.30 17.48
C ARG A 43 -10.33 7.51 16.03
N LEU A 44 -10.32 6.47 15.22
CA LEU A 44 -10.85 6.51 13.85
C LEU A 44 -12.34 6.84 13.83
N ARG A 45 -13.14 6.20 14.69
CA ARG A 45 -14.58 6.46 14.81
C ARG A 45 -14.88 7.90 15.17
N GLU A 46 -14.16 8.46 16.14
CA GLU A 46 -14.29 9.87 16.53
C GLU A 46 -13.94 10.80 15.36
N LYS A 47 -12.85 10.52 14.63
CA LYS A 47 -12.42 11.36 13.51
C LYS A 47 -13.41 11.36 12.35
N PHE A 48 -13.94 10.19 12.01
CA PHE A 48 -14.86 10.04 10.89
C PHE A 48 -16.33 10.23 11.26
N ASN A 49 -16.63 10.31 12.56
CA ASN A 49 -17.98 10.32 13.10
C ASN A 49 -18.84 9.18 12.51
N ASP A 50 -18.30 7.96 12.56
CA ASP A 50 -18.87 6.74 11.99
C ASP A 50 -18.34 5.52 12.73
N ASP A 51 -19.12 4.44 12.85
CA ASP A 51 -18.68 3.22 13.54
C ASP A 51 -17.57 2.47 12.80
N LEU A 52 -17.43 2.70 11.49
CA LEU A 52 -16.48 2.12 10.54
C LEU A 52 -16.56 0.60 10.37
N PHE A 53 -16.68 -0.13 11.48
CA PHE A 53 -16.87 -1.55 11.53
C PHE A 53 -17.88 -1.89 12.63
N VAL A 54 -18.83 -2.77 12.31
CA VAL A 54 -19.82 -3.29 13.24
C VAL A 54 -19.46 -4.73 13.58
N ARG A 55 -19.54 -5.09 14.86
CA ARG A 55 -19.30 -6.46 15.32
C ARG A 55 -20.53 -7.32 15.06
N THR A 56 -20.32 -8.46 14.41
CA THR A 56 -21.34 -9.46 14.11
C THR A 56 -20.85 -10.86 14.49
N GLY A 57 -21.71 -11.88 14.39
CA GLY A 57 -21.32 -13.27 14.63
C GLY A 57 -20.26 -13.80 13.66
N SER A 58 -20.16 -13.23 12.47
CA SER A 58 -19.15 -13.58 11.45
C SER A 58 -17.86 -12.75 11.53
N GLY A 59 -17.80 -11.75 12.41
CA GLY A 59 -16.63 -10.90 12.60
C GLY A 59 -16.94 -9.41 12.56
N MET A 60 -15.92 -8.60 12.30
CA MET A 60 -16.03 -7.16 12.08
C MET A 60 -16.40 -6.90 10.62
N ILE A 61 -17.59 -6.34 10.39
CA ILE A 61 -18.09 -6.01 9.05
C ILE A 61 -17.97 -4.49 8.83
N PRO A 62 -17.42 -4.02 7.70
CA PRO A 62 -17.30 -2.58 7.41
C PRO A 62 -18.67 -1.90 7.26
N THR A 63 -18.74 -0.62 7.63
CA THR A 63 -19.86 0.26 7.28
C THR A 63 -19.72 0.73 5.83
N GLN A 64 -20.80 1.29 5.27
CA GLN A 64 -20.74 1.90 3.94
C GLN A 64 -19.65 2.97 3.82
N LYS A 65 -19.37 3.70 4.90
CA LYS A 65 -18.31 4.71 4.90
C LYS A 65 -16.92 4.09 4.75
N THR A 66 -16.67 2.98 5.44
CA THR A 66 -15.42 2.23 5.28
C THR A 66 -15.29 1.66 3.88
N GLU A 67 -16.35 1.04 3.35
CA GLU A 67 -16.36 0.52 1.97
C GLU A 67 -16.05 1.59 0.93
N ASN A 68 -16.59 2.80 1.11
CA ASN A 68 -16.37 3.90 0.18
C ASN A 68 -14.91 4.42 0.16
N MET A 69 -14.13 4.21 1.23
CA MET A 69 -12.77 4.75 1.32
C MET A 69 -11.66 3.70 1.29
N ILE A 70 -11.98 2.42 1.51
CA ILE A 70 -10.95 1.39 1.73
C ILE A 70 -10.05 1.20 0.51
N THR A 71 -10.61 1.24 -0.71
CA THR A 71 -9.84 1.09 -1.95
C THR A 71 -8.80 2.21 -2.08
N ASP A 72 -9.17 3.45 -1.82
CA ASP A 72 -8.26 4.59 -1.87
C ASP A 72 -7.17 4.51 -0.79
N VAL A 73 -7.54 4.06 0.41
CA VAL A 73 -6.59 3.81 1.50
C VAL A 73 -5.57 2.74 1.12
N GLN A 74 -6.01 1.61 0.56
CA GLN A 74 -5.14 0.52 0.12
C GLN A 74 -4.19 0.95 -1.00
N ASN A 75 -4.68 1.73 -1.95
CA ASN A 75 -3.85 2.29 -3.02
C ASN A 75 -2.78 3.23 -2.47
N ALA A 76 -3.15 4.12 -1.54
CA ALA A 76 -2.20 5.04 -0.91
C ALA A 76 -1.14 4.31 -0.09
N LEU A 77 -1.54 3.31 0.72
CA LEU A 77 -0.60 2.50 1.50
C LEU A 77 0.35 1.72 0.60
N THR A 78 -0.15 1.17 -0.51
CA THR A 78 0.67 0.48 -1.51
C THR A 78 1.70 1.42 -2.13
N LEU A 79 1.29 2.64 -2.51
CA LEU A 79 2.20 3.64 -3.07
C LEU A 79 3.28 4.04 -2.05
N ILE A 80 2.90 4.28 -0.80
CA ILE A 80 3.86 4.59 0.27
C ILE A 80 4.85 3.43 0.46
N GLN A 81 4.36 2.19 0.49
CA GLN A 81 5.19 1.00 0.65
C GLN A 81 6.18 0.83 -0.51
N GLN A 82 5.75 1.12 -1.75
CA GLN A 82 6.62 1.11 -2.93
C GLN A 82 7.73 2.14 -2.82
N SER A 83 7.41 3.37 -2.40
CA SER A 83 8.40 4.44 -2.22
C SER A 83 9.40 4.11 -1.11
N VAL A 84 8.97 3.50 -0.01
CA VAL A 84 9.85 3.10 1.11
C VAL A 84 10.73 1.91 0.74
N ASN A 85 10.21 0.97 -0.04
CA ASN A 85 10.96 -0.21 -0.51
C ASN A 85 11.79 0.08 -1.76
N GLU A 86 11.75 1.31 -2.28
CA GLU A 86 12.53 1.69 -3.44
C GLU A 86 14.02 1.69 -3.03
N PRO A 87 14.87 0.85 -3.65
CA PRO A 87 16.27 0.80 -3.26
C PRO A 87 16.95 2.14 -3.57
N ASP A 88 17.74 2.65 -2.62
CA ASP A 88 18.53 3.89 -2.76
C ASP A 88 19.48 3.85 -3.97
N THR A 89 19.81 2.65 -4.43
CA THR A 89 20.64 2.41 -5.60
C THR A 89 19.88 1.61 -6.65
N PHE A 90 19.92 2.11 -7.89
CA PHE A 90 19.41 1.38 -9.04
C PHE A 90 20.40 0.29 -9.45
N ASP A 91 20.10 -0.97 -9.11
CA ASP A 91 20.78 -2.12 -9.69
C ASP A 91 20.04 -2.59 -10.96
N PRO A 92 20.62 -2.36 -12.15
CA PRO A 92 19.98 -2.73 -13.41
C PRO A 92 19.92 -4.25 -13.64
N LYS A 93 20.55 -5.08 -12.80
CA LYS A 93 20.48 -6.55 -12.88
C LYS A 93 19.30 -7.14 -12.10
N SER A 94 18.86 -6.50 -11.03
CA SER A 94 17.74 -6.95 -10.18
C SER A 94 16.47 -6.13 -10.36
N SER A 95 16.53 -4.99 -11.06
CA SER A 95 15.37 -4.13 -11.31
C SER A 95 14.30 -4.81 -12.17
N LYS A 96 13.05 -4.79 -11.69
CA LYS A 96 11.85 -5.23 -12.42
C LYS A 96 11.04 -4.06 -13.02
N ARG A 97 11.62 -2.85 -13.04
CA ARG A 97 10.91 -1.66 -13.54
C ARG A 97 10.78 -1.74 -15.06
N ASN A 98 9.57 -1.46 -15.56
CA ASN A 98 9.31 -1.33 -16.99
C ASN A 98 9.52 0.12 -17.42
N PHE A 99 10.53 0.37 -18.26
CA PHE A 99 10.78 1.68 -18.84
C PHE A 99 10.15 1.75 -20.23
N LYS A 100 9.23 2.69 -20.44
CA LYS A 100 8.68 2.98 -21.76
C LYS A 100 9.44 4.15 -22.36
N LEU A 101 10.27 3.87 -23.37
CA LEU A 101 11.04 4.86 -24.11
C LEU A 101 10.28 5.20 -25.40
N SER A 102 10.00 6.49 -25.62
CA SER A 102 9.51 6.97 -26.92
C SER A 102 10.69 7.59 -27.65
N LEU A 103 11.03 7.05 -28.81
CA LEU A 103 12.17 7.47 -29.63
C LEU A 103 11.63 8.00 -30.96
N GLY A 104 12.10 9.17 -31.39
CA GLY A 104 11.83 9.68 -32.74
C GLY A 104 12.65 8.92 -33.78
N ASP A 105 12.19 8.90 -35.04
CA ASP A 105 12.71 8.04 -36.14
C ASP A 105 14.24 8.00 -36.30
N VAL A 106 14.98 9.05 -35.94
CA VAL A 106 16.46 9.09 -36.09
C VAL A 106 17.21 8.35 -34.96
N SER A 107 16.50 7.78 -33.98
CA SER A 107 17.10 7.13 -32.80
C SER A 107 16.87 5.61 -32.70
N GLU A 108 16.18 4.99 -33.66
CA GLU A 108 15.99 3.53 -33.75
C GLU A 108 17.32 2.77 -33.95
N GLY A 109 18.27 3.36 -34.69
CA GLY A 109 19.55 2.70 -34.97
C GLY A 109 20.47 2.54 -33.74
N LYS A 110 20.30 3.35 -32.68
CA LYS A 110 21.16 3.31 -31.48
C LYS A 110 20.56 2.52 -30.32
N SER A 111 19.25 2.38 -30.26
CA SER A 111 18.55 1.68 -29.18
C SER A 111 18.61 0.16 -29.33
N ALA A 112 18.69 -0.37 -30.55
CA ALA A 112 18.88 -1.80 -30.81
C ALA A 112 20.24 -2.34 -30.31
N ALA A 113 21.30 -1.52 -30.35
CA ALA A 113 22.64 -1.92 -29.92
C ALA A 113 22.73 -2.22 -28.41
N ILE A 114 22.02 -1.46 -27.58
CA ILE A 114 22.02 -1.61 -26.11
C ILE A 114 21.27 -2.89 -25.68
N TYR A 115 20.28 -3.33 -26.45
CA TYR A 115 19.55 -4.58 -26.18
C TYR A 115 20.35 -5.83 -26.60
N HIS A 116 21.22 -5.73 -27.62
CA HIS A 116 21.95 -6.88 -28.15
C HIS A 116 23.25 -7.19 -27.36
N GLU A 117 23.93 -6.20 -26.79
CA GLU A 117 25.16 -6.43 -26.02
C GLU A 117 24.96 -7.22 -24.71
N ARG A 118 23.74 -7.27 -24.16
CA ARG A 118 23.45 -8.03 -22.92
C ARG A 118 23.32 -9.54 -23.12
N ASN A 119 23.15 -10.04 -24.34
CA ASN A 119 22.96 -11.47 -24.62
C ASN A 119 24.22 -12.21 -25.11
N ILE A 120 25.37 -11.54 -25.26
CA ILE A 120 26.60 -12.16 -25.79
C ILE A 120 27.64 -12.48 -24.69
N ARG A 121 27.45 -12.05 -23.43
CA ARG A 121 28.34 -12.39 -22.29
C ARG A 121 27.81 -13.51 -21.39
N ARG A 122 27.06 -14.46 -21.95
CA ARG A 122 26.69 -15.73 -21.30
C ARG A 122 27.04 -16.92 -22.20
N PHE A 123 28.32 -17.02 -22.58
CA PHE A 123 29.03 -18.27 -22.87
C PHE A 123 30.49 -18.07 -22.47
#